data_AF-A0A418V9Q2-F1
#
_entry.id   AF-A0A418V9Q2-F1
#
_cell.length_a   1.000
_cell.length_b   1.000
_cell.length_c   1.000
_cell.angle_alpha   90.00
_cell.angle_beta   90.00
_cell.angle_gamma   90.00
#
_symmetry.space_group_name_H-M   'P 1'
#
loop_
_entity.id
_entity.type
_entity.pdbx_description
1 polymer ?
#
loop_
_entity_poly.entity_id
_entity_poly.type
_entity_poly.pdbx_seq_one_letter_code
_entity_poly.pdbx_strand_id
1 'polypeptide(L)'
;MVKVIVLNLSLLIALMYGLSLTYVHPRQFLRQQKLDAHWLLLSLAPILLMNFPITLSEGVFIDLRAVPVVLMALRFSPEWLVAGLLPAIMYRVALGGPGVMTGTISLIGVALVGQWLRQQPEVRQQALTYQVPLRKVLLALVPNALLLPLHSQDLTLYLTVYLPLLALCALAYVIAAMMLHNRYRLLHLFRLYEEQAHQDVLSTLPNRRQFDLDLHQLAPDDVLCLIDIDHFKVVNDRYGHQVGDEVLKGVAEAIASCLRRHDRAYRHGGEEFAAIFRNAAQADPWTLGERIRKKVGALHFSELGGAGVTVSVGIARANFESPDACFQQVDQNMYAAKQRGRNCTVASQALTPSAPPALSPEPEPYDRSSVPVSQE
;
A
#
# COMPACT_ATOMS: atom_id res chain seq x y z
N MET A 1 29.94 27.51 -18.02
CA MET A 1 29.83 26.04 -18.15
C MET A 1 29.40 25.35 -16.86
N VAL A 2 30.19 25.37 -15.77
CA VAL A 2 29.89 24.65 -14.51
C VAL A 2 28.50 24.98 -13.93
N LYS A 3 28.12 26.26 -13.85
CA LYS A 3 26.79 26.68 -13.35
C LYS A 3 25.63 26.03 -14.12
N VAL A 4 25.76 25.88 -15.44
CA VAL A 4 24.72 25.30 -16.30
C VAL A 4 24.65 23.78 -16.14
N ILE A 5 25.81 23.12 -15.99
CA ILE A 5 25.89 21.69 -15.65
C ILE A 5 25.16 21.42 -14.33
N VAL A 6 25.45 22.22 -13.29
CA VAL A 6 24.79 22.11 -11.98
C VAL A 6 23.29 22.33 -12.12
N LEU A 7 22.86 23.36 -12.84
CA LEU A 7 21.43 23.64 -13.06
C LEU A 7 20.70 22.48 -13.76
N ASN A 8 21.27 21.93 -14.84
CA ASN A 8 20.67 20.83 -15.59
C ASN A 8 20.57 19.55 -14.72
N LEU A 9 21.64 19.25 -13.95
CA LEU A 9 21.65 18.12 -13.02
C LEU A 9 20.65 18.30 -11.88
N SER A 10 20.58 19.49 -11.26
CA SER A 10 19.61 19.81 -10.22
C SER A 10 18.19 19.70 -10.72
N LEU A 11 17.90 20.17 -11.94
CA LEU A 11 16.59 20.04 -12.56
C LEU A 11 16.22 18.57 -12.78
N LEU A 12 17.13 17.76 -13.32
CA LEU A 12 16.89 16.33 -13.49
C LEU A 12 16.61 15.65 -12.14
N ILE A 13 17.44 15.92 -11.12
CA ILE A 13 17.25 15.36 -9.78
C ILE A 13 15.88 15.76 -9.21
N ALA A 14 15.48 17.02 -9.34
CA ALA A 14 14.18 17.49 -8.88
C ALA A 14 13.02 16.78 -9.60
N LEU A 15 13.11 16.63 -10.93
CA LEU A 15 12.11 15.92 -11.73
C LEU A 15 12.02 14.43 -11.32
N MET A 16 13.16 13.76 -11.14
CA MET A 16 13.20 12.35 -10.74
C MET A 16 12.73 12.14 -9.31
N TYR A 17 13.04 13.06 -8.40
CA TYR A 17 12.55 13.03 -7.03
C TYR A 17 11.04 13.25 -6.97
N GLY A 18 10.52 14.24 -7.71
CA GLY A 18 9.08 14.47 -7.86
C GLY A 18 8.35 13.25 -8.42
N LEU A 19 8.88 12.65 -9.50
CA LEU A 19 8.38 11.38 -10.04
C LEU A 19 8.45 10.24 -9.02
N SER A 20 9.47 10.20 -8.16
CA SER A 20 9.56 9.17 -7.12
C SER A 20 8.44 9.32 -6.08
N LEU A 21 8.00 10.55 -5.78
CA LEU A 21 6.97 10.83 -4.79
C LEU A 21 5.56 10.48 -5.26
N THR A 22 5.32 10.39 -6.56
CA THR A 22 4.01 9.99 -7.10
C THR A 22 3.73 8.49 -6.90
N TYR A 23 4.75 7.68 -6.58
CA TYR A 23 4.55 6.30 -6.20
C TYR A 23 4.15 6.18 -4.74
N VAL A 24 2.98 5.58 -4.53
CA VAL A 24 2.43 5.30 -3.19
C VAL A 24 2.37 3.80 -2.90
N HIS A 25 2.43 2.95 -3.92
CA HIS A 25 2.31 1.52 -3.75
C HIS A 25 3.24 0.73 -4.70
N PRO A 26 4.01 -0.27 -4.22
CA PRO A 26 5.00 -0.95 -5.05
C PRO A 26 4.42 -1.69 -6.26
N ARG A 27 3.13 -2.11 -6.23
CA ARG A 27 2.47 -2.68 -7.43
C ARG A 27 2.39 -1.70 -8.60
N GLN A 28 2.44 -0.39 -8.35
CA GLN A 28 2.43 0.63 -9.41
C GLN A 28 3.67 0.55 -10.30
N PHE A 29 4.81 0.13 -9.73
CA PHE A 29 6.03 -0.12 -10.49
C PHE A 29 5.89 -1.31 -11.47
N LEU A 30 5.10 -2.32 -11.10
CA LEU A 30 4.89 -3.56 -11.88
C LEU A 30 3.77 -3.46 -12.93
N ARG A 31 2.76 -2.60 -12.70
CA ARG A 31 1.49 -2.63 -13.44
C ARG A 31 1.40 -1.63 -14.61
N GLN A 32 2.29 -0.65 -14.69
CA GLN A 32 2.07 0.52 -15.57
C GLN A 32 2.59 0.31 -17.00
N GLN A 33 1.68 -0.05 -17.90
CA GLN A 33 1.84 0.04 -19.36
C GLN A 33 0.77 0.92 -20.02
N LYS A 34 0.11 1.82 -19.25
CA LYS A 34 -0.92 2.74 -19.75
C LYS A 34 -0.51 4.20 -19.50
N LEU A 35 -1.14 5.12 -20.24
CA LEU A 35 -1.04 6.57 -20.06
C LEU A 35 -1.41 6.94 -18.62
N ASP A 36 -0.47 7.54 -17.90
CA ASP A 36 -0.66 8.00 -16.53
C ASP A 36 0.20 9.23 -16.23
N ALA A 37 0.11 9.74 -14.99
CA ALA A 37 0.90 10.91 -14.56
C ALA A 37 2.42 10.68 -14.70
N HIS A 38 2.90 9.44 -14.53
CA HIS A 38 4.32 9.12 -14.65
C HIS A 38 4.81 9.22 -16.09
N TRP A 39 3.99 8.76 -17.05
CA TRP A 39 4.25 8.94 -18.48
C TRP A 39 4.33 10.41 -18.86
N LEU A 40 3.38 11.24 -18.39
CA LEU A 40 3.37 12.69 -18.64
C LEU A 40 4.64 13.36 -18.11
N LEU A 41 5.01 13.08 -16.86
CA LEU A 41 6.22 13.64 -16.24
C LEU A 41 7.49 13.24 -16.99
N LEU A 42 7.62 11.98 -17.40
CA LEU A 42 8.79 11.50 -18.16
C LEU A 42 8.83 12.05 -19.59
N SER A 43 7.68 12.34 -20.20
CA SER A 43 7.58 12.94 -21.54
C SER A 43 7.91 14.44 -21.55
N LEU A 44 7.56 15.15 -20.48
CA LEU A 44 7.87 16.58 -20.31
C LEU A 44 9.32 16.83 -19.87
N ALA A 45 9.93 15.90 -19.12
CA ALA A 45 11.27 16.06 -18.58
C ALA A 45 12.35 16.38 -19.65
N PRO A 46 12.42 15.70 -20.81
CA PRO A 46 13.32 16.07 -21.90
C PRO A 46 13.17 17.54 -22.32
N ILE A 47 11.94 18.03 -22.49
CA ILE A 47 11.67 19.42 -22.92
C ILE A 47 12.19 20.42 -21.90
N LEU A 48 11.91 20.18 -20.61
CA LEU A 48 12.38 21.05 -19.53
C LEU A 48 13.91 21.08 -19.45
N LEU A 49 14.59 19.95 -19.63
CA LEU A 49 16.06 19.89 -19.64
C LEU A 49 16.67 20.61 -20.83
N MET A 50 15.98 20.64 -21.98
CA MET A 50 16.42 21.37 -23.17
C MET A 50 16.37 22.90 -23.01
N ASN A 51 15.56 23.42 -22.08
CA ASN A 51 15.50 24.86 -21.78
C ASN A 51 16.72 25.38 -21.03
N PHE A 52 17.53 24.48 -20.47
CA PHE A 52 18.74 24.84 -19.74
C PHE A 52 19.97 24.11 -20.32
N PRO A 53 20.27 24.29 -21.63
CA PRO A 53 21.32 23.54 -22.29
C PRO A 53 22.70 24.09 -21.94
N ILE A 54 23.67 23.18 -21.87
CA ILE A 54 25.10 23.49 -21.84
C ILE A 54 25.51 23.88 -23.26
N THR A 55 25.88 25.15 -23.44
CA THR A 55 26.35 25.71 -24.71
C THR A 55 27.83 25.43 -24.91
N LEU A 56 28.21 24.75 -25.99
CA LEU A 56 29.63 24.48 -26.30
C LEU A 56 30.22 25.48 -27.29
N SER A 57 29.47 25.74 -28.36
CA SER A 57 29.79 26.65 -29.45
C SER A 57 28.47 27.19 -30.01
N GLU A 58 28.54 28.13 -30.95
CA GLU A 58 27.33 28.71 -31.56
C GLU A 58 26.42 27.61 -32.13
N GLY A 59 25.24 27.47 -31.53
CA GLY A 59 24.22 26.54 -31.97
C GLY A 59 24.44 25.06 -31.63
N VAL A 60 25.48 24.72 -30.84
CA VAL A 60 25.71 23.36 -30.32
C VAL A 60 25.38 23.30 -28.83
N PHE A 61 24.33 22.54 -28.53
CA PHE A 61 23.71 22.44 -27.21
C PHE A 61 23.73 21.01 -26.70
N ILE A 62 24.03 20.85 -25.41
CA ILE A 62 24.10 19.57 -24.70
C ILE A 62 23.27 19.62 -23.42
N ASP A 63 22.61 18.54 -23.05
CA ASP A 63 21.84 18.42 -21.82
C ASP A 63 21.64 16.94 -21.43
N LEU A 64 20.93 16.70 -20.31
CA LEU A 64 20.68 15.37 -19.76
C LEU A 64 19.36 14.73 -20.24
N ARG A 65 18.75 15.20 -21.34
CA ARG A 65 17.46 14.68 -21.86
C ARG A 65 17.46 13.16 -22.12
N ALA A 66 18.63 12.59 -22.40
CA ALA A 66 18.77 11.16 -22.70
C ALA A 66 18.35 10.29 -21.49
N VAL A 67 18.50 10.79 -20.25
CA VAL A 67 18.19 10.04 -19.04
C VAL A 67 16.68 9.72 -18.92
N PRO A 68 15.76 10.71 -18.95
CA PRO A 68 14.33 10.43 -18.99
C PRO A 68 13.91 9.55 -20.19
N VAL A 69 14.55 9.70 -21.35
CA VAL A 69 14.24 8.90 -22.55
C VAL A 69 14.61 7.43 -22.34
N VAL A 70 15.77 7.11 -21.76
CA VAL A 70 16.13 5.74 -21.41
C VAL A 70 15.13 5.15 -20.41
N LEU A 71 14.79 5.90 -19.36
CA LEU A 71 13.81 5.44 -18.35
C LEU A 71 12.44 5.19 -18.97
N MET A 72 12.00 6.06 -19.88
CA MET A 72 10.75 5.91 -20.63
C MET A 72 10.80 4.67 -21.55
N ALA A 73 11.90 4.47 -22.27
CA ALA A 73 12.08 3.34 -23.19
C ALA A 73 12.16 1.98 -22.48
N LEU A 74 12.74 1.94 -21.28
CA LEU A 74 12.79 0.71 -20.48
C LEU A 74 11.44 0.38 -19.82
N ARG A 75 10.62 1.39 -19.56
CA ARG A 75 9.35 1.23 -18.82
C ARG A 75 8.16 0.99 -19.73
N PHE A 76 7.95 1.85 -20.71
CA PHE A 76 6.71 1.88 -21.50
C PHE A 76 6.79 1.02 -22.77
N SER A 77 5.63 0.65 -23.31
CA SER A 77 5.55 0.00 -24.62
C SER A 77 6.02 0.93 -25.74
N PRO A 78 6.36 0.39 -26.93
CA PRO A 78 6.79 1.20 -28.07
C PRO A 78 5.79 2.31 -28.44
N GLU A 79 4.50 2.03 -28.42
CA GLU A 79 3.42 2.99 -28.70
C GLU A 79 3.48 4.21 -27.78
N TRP A 80 3.56 3.97 -26.46
CA TRP A 80 3.65 5.04 -25.47
C TRP A 80 5.00 5.76 -25.49
N LEU A 81 6.09 5.06 -25.80
CA LEU A 81 7.39 5.70 -25.99
C LEU A 81 7.35 6.69 -27.16
N VAL A 82 6.79 6.30 -28.31
CA VAL A 82 6.66 7.18 -29.49
C VAL A 82 5.81 8.39 -29.15
N ALA A 83 4.64 8.18 -28.54
CA ALA A 83 3.75 9.27 -28.16
C ALA A 83 4.42 10.25 -27.18
N GLY A 84 5.23 9.77 -26.25
CA GLY A 84 5.89 10.60 -25.23
C GLY A 84 7.14 11.31 -25.75
N LEU A 85 7.81 10.71 -26.74
CA LEU A 85 9.02 11.25 -27.35
C LEU A 85 8.72 12.29 -28.43
N LEU A 86 7.57 12.18 -29.11
CA LEU A 86 7.19 13.08 -30.21
C LEU A 86 7.24 14.56 -29.83
N PRO A 87 6.67 15.01 -28.68
CA PRO A 87 6.78 16.41 -28.25
C PRO A 87 8.24 16.86 -28.04
N ALA A 88 9.09 16.00 -27.48
CA ALA A 88 10.50 16.31 -27.27
C ALA A 88 11.29 16.43 -28.58
N ILE A 89 10.95 15.60 -29.59
CA ILE A 89 11.51 15.71 -30.94
C ILE A 89 11.06 17.00 -31.62
N MET A 90 9.75 17.29 -31.61
CA MET A 90 9.19 18.53 -32.18
C MET A 90 9.83 19.76 -31.53
N TYR A 91 9.96 19.75 -30.21
CA TYR A 91 10.63 20.82 -29.47
C TYR A 91 12.09 20.98 -29.89
N ARG A 92 12.83 19.87 -30.05
CA ARG A 92 14.21 19.93 -30.50
C ARG A 92 14.34 20.51 -31.91
N VAL A 93 13.46 20.13 -32.83
CA VAL A 93 13.45 20.69 -34.19
C VAL A 93 13.14 22.18 -34.17
N ALA A 94 12.17 22.61 -33.35
CA ALA A 94 11.78 24.00 -33.21
C ALA A 94 12.88 24.91 -32.64
N LEU A 95 13.77 24.39 -31.77
CA LEU A 95 14.91 25.14 -31.26
C LEU A 95 15.92 25.55 -32.34
N GLY A 96 15.93 24.87 -33.50
CA GLY A 96 16.86 25.18 -34.59
C GLY A 96 18.34 24.97 -34.25
N GLY A 97 19.20 25.40 -35.18
CA GLY A 97 20.65 25.36 -35.05
C GLY A 97 21.35 24.15 -35.71
N PRO A 98 22.68 24.19 -35.86
CA PRO A 98 23.48 23.17 -36.53
C PRO A 98 23.35 21.78 -35.86
N GLY A 99 23.07 21.71 -34.57
CA GLY A 99 22.91 20.46 -33.83
C GLY A 99 21.53 19.79 -33.88
N VAL A 100 20.58 20.27 -34.70
CA VAL A 100 19.20 19.71 -34.73
C VAL A 100 19.21 18.25 -35.18
N MET A 101 19.91 17.96 -36.29
CA MET A 101 19.95 16.63 -36.86
C MET A 101 20.58 15.62 -35.87
N THR A 102 21.75 15.96 -35.32
CA THR A 102 22.46 15.11 -34.35
C THR A 102 21.64 14.88 -33.08
N GLY A 103 21.02 15.93 -32.52
CA GLY A 103 20.18 15.82 -31.33
C GLY A 103 18.91 14.98 -31.55
N THR A 104 18.30 15.05 -32.73
CA THR A 104 17.10 14.27 -33.07
C THR A 104 17.43 12.79 -33.27
N ILE A 105 18.51 12.50 -34.01
CA ILE A 105 18.93 11.12 -34.23
C ILE A 105 19.40 10.50 -32.90
N SER A 106 20.05 11.26 -32.01
CA SER A 106 20.39 10.79 -30.66
C SER A 106 19.15 10.38 -29.86
N LEU A 107 18.11 11.23 -29.81
CA LEU A 107 16.85 10.91 -29.12
C LEU A 107 16.21 9.61 -29.62
N ILE A 108 16.14 9.45 -30.95
CA ILE A 108 15.60 8.25 -31.59
C ILE A 108 16.49 7.04 -31.30
N GLY A 109 17.80 7.17 -31.42
CA GLY A 109 18.76 6.10 -31.18
C GLY A 109 18.70 5.58 -29.75
N VAL A 110 18.71 6.48 -28.76
CA VAL A 110 18.59 6.14 -27.33
C VAL A 110 17.27 5.41 -27.06
N ALA A 111 16.17 5.89 -27.66
CA ALA A 111 14.85 5.27 -27.53
C ALA A 111 14.81 3.85 -28.12
N LEU A 112 15.42 3.65 -29.30
CA LEU A 112 15.49 2.35 -29.98
C LEU A 112 16.34 1.36 -29.20
N VAL A 113 17.54 1.75 -28.76
CA VAL A 113 18.40 0.86 -27.96
C VAL A 113 17.74 0.53 -26.62
N GLY A 114 17.08 1.50 -25.98
CA GLY A 114 16.30 1.27 -24.76
C GLY A 114 15.18 0.23 -24.95
N GLN A 115 14.43 0.30 -26.06
CA GLN A 115 13.40 -0.71 -26.37
C GLN A 115 13.98 -2.08 -26.71
N TRP A 116 15.09 -2.11 -27.46
CA TRP A 116 15.79 -3.37 -27.74
C TRP A 116 16.27 -4.03 -26.45
N LEU A 117 16.82 -3.26 -25.51
CA LEU A 117 17.19 -3.75 -24.19
C LEU A 117 15.99 -4.26 -23.41
N ARG A 118 14.85 -3.56 -23.45
CA ARG A 118 13.60 -3.96 -22.77
C ARG A 118 13.08 -5.32 -23.27
N GLN A 119 13.35 -5.70 -24.52
CA GLN A 119 12.98 -7.02 -25.05
C GLN A 119 13.80 -8.17 -24.42
N GLN A 120 14.97 -7.87 -23.85
CA GLN A 120 15.75 -8.88 -23.13
C GLN A 120 15.03 -9.27 -21.82
N PRO A 121 14.82 -10.57 -21.56
CA PRO A 121 14.02 -11.03 -20.42
C PRO A 121 14.56 -10.55 -19.08
N GLU A 122 15.88 -10.57 -18.91
CA GLU A 122 16.56 -10.05 -17.71
C GLU A 122 16.23 -8.57 -17.43
N VAL A 123 16.29 -7.74 -18.48
CA VAL A 123 16.01 -6.30 -18.37
C VAL A 123 14.54 -6.07 -18.14
N ARG A 124 13.66 -6.81 -18.84
CA ARG A 124 12.22 -6.64 -18.71
C ARG A 124 11.75 -6.84 -17.27
N GLN A 125 12.27 -7.85 -16.58
CA GLN A 125 11.92 -8.11 -15.18
C GLN A 125 12.46 -7.01 -14.25
N GLN A 126 13.71 -6.59 -14.46
CA GLN A 126 14.39 -5.61 -13.61
C GLN A 126 13.98 -4.16 -13.89
N ALA A 127 13.58 -3.84 -15.12
CA ALA A 127 13.15 -2.50 -15.52
C ALA A 127 11.88 -2.07 -14.79
N LEU A 128 11.02 -3.03 -14.43
CA LEU A 128 9.85 -2.77 -13.60
C LEU A 128 10.23 -2.28 -12.20
N THR A 129 11.40 -2.66 -11.67
CA THR A 129 11.89 -2.26 -10.33
C THR A 129 13.11 -1.35 -10.37
N TYR A 130 13.44 -0.81 -11.54
CA TYR A 130 14.62 0.05 -11.79
C TYR A 130 15.96 -0.59 -11.40
N GLN A 131 16.08 -1.91 -11.52
CA GLN A 131 17.28 -2.69 -11.18
C GLN A 131 18.16 -3.02 -12.39
N VAL A 132 18.06 -2.25 -13.49
CA VAL A 132 18.78 -2.55 -14.73
C VAL A 132 20.30 -2.39 -14.53
N PRO A 133 21.13 -3.38 -14.91
CA PRO A 133 22.56 -3.33 -14.68
C PRO A 133 23.22 -2.20 -15.47
N LEU A 134 24.17 -1.50 -14.83
CA LEU A 134 24.84 -0.31 -15.37
C LEU A 134 25.37 -0.51 -16.80
N ARG A 135 25.98 -1.66 -17.10
CA ARG A 135 26.50 -1.97 -18.45
C ARG A 135 25.44 -1.87 -19.56
N LYS A 136 24.19 -2.27 -19.28
CA LYS A 136 23.09 -2.23 -20.25
C LYS A 136 22.60 -0.79 -20.44
N VAL A 137 22.64 0.01 -19.38
CA VAL A 137 22.31 1.44 -19.44
C VAL A 137 23.34 2.20 -20.25
N LEU A 138 24.63 1.94 -20.01
CA LEU A 138 25.71 2.54 -20.79
C LEU A 138 25.50 2.29 -22.28
N LEU A 139 25.09 1.07 -22.65
CA LEU A 139 24.73 0.73 -24.02
C LEU A 139 23.56 1.56 -24.57
N ALA A 140 22.53 1.84 -23.76
CA ALA A 140 21.40 2.70 -24.16
C ALA A 140 21.81 4.16 -24.44
N LEU A 141 22.89 4.63 -23.81
CA LEU A 141 23.40 5.99 -23.98
C LEU A 141 24.41 6.13 -25.13
N VAL A 142 24.92 5.01 -25.67
CA VAL A 142 25.89 4.98 -26.78
C VAL A 142 25.45 5.81 -27.99
N PRO A 143 24.18 5.78 -28.46
CA PRO A 143 23.75 6.60 -29.59
C PRO A 143 23.97 8.10 -29.39
N ASN A 144 23.95 8.58 -28.14
CA ASN A 144 24.23 9.97 -27.81
C ASN A 144 25.70 10.37 -28.04
N ALA A 145 26.61 9.40 -28.03
CA ALA A 145 28.04 9.60 -28.28
C ALA A 145 28.45 9.27 -29.74
N LEU A 146 27.72 8.37 -30.42
CA LEU A 146 28.16 7.80 -31.71
C LEU A 146 27.87 8.68 -32.94
N LEU A 147 26.88 9.58 -32.87
CA LEU A 147 26.38 10.30 -34.03
C LEU A 147 27.13 11.62 -34.33
N LEU A 148 28.00 12.04 -33.42
CA LEU A 148 28.68 13.33 -33.44
C LEU A 148 30.09 13.32 -34.06
N PRO A 149 30.91 12.27 -33.91
CA PRO A 149 32.14 12.12 -34.69
C PRO A 149 31.89 12.16 -36.21
N LEU A 150 30.70 11.69 -36.63
CA LEU A 150 30.25 11.73 -38.03
C LEU A 150 30.00 13.17 -38.54
N HIS A 151 29.77 14.14 -37.64
CA HIS A 151 29.42 15.51 -38.00
C HIS A 151 30.61 16.47 -37.96
N SER A 152 31.45 16.42 -36.92
CA SER A 152 32.55 17.40 -36.75
C SER A 152 33.95 16.89 -37.07
N GLN A 153 34.16 15.56 -37.13
CA GLN A 153 35.47 14.89 -37.30
C GLN A 153 36.62 15.35 -36.36
N ASP A 154 36.36 16.28 -35.44
CA ASP A 154 37.33 16.81 -34.48
C ASP A 154 37.44 15.92 -33.23
N LEU A 155 38.56 15.18 -33.16
CA LEU A 155 38.89 14.30 -32.04
C LEU A 155 39.06 15.04 -30.71
N THR A 156 39.52 16.31 -30.76
CA THR A 156 39.74 17.11 -29.55
C THR A 156 38.42 17.45 -28.90
N LEU A 157 37.44 17.90 -29.69
CA LEU A 157 36.08 18.17 -29.22
C LEU A 157 35.41 16.90 -28.67
N TYR A 158 35.62 15.76 -29.32
CA TYR A 158 35.11 14.46 -28.85
C TYR A 158 35.62 14.10 -27.45
N LEU A 159 36.93 14.13 -27.26
CA LEU A 159 37.56 13.73 -25.99
C LEU A 159 37.32 14.73 -24.85
N THR A 160 37.33 16.03 -25.14
CA THR A 160 37.25 17.07 -24.11
C THR A 160 35.83 17.40 -23.68
N VAL A 161 34.82 17.07 -24.49
CA VAL A 161 33.44 17.49 -24.23
C VAL A 161 32.45 16.34 -24.22
N TYR A 162 32.43 15.52 -25.27
CA TYR A 162 31.40 14.49 -25.42
C TYR A 162 31.62 13.29 -24.50
N LEU A 163 32.87 12.85 -24.32
CA LEU A 163 33.18 11.77 -23.39
C LEU A 163 32.83 12.15 -21.93
N PRO A 164 33.20 13.34 -21.42
CA PRO A 164 32.72 13.84 -20.12
C PRO A 164 31.19 13.95 -20.03
N LEU A 165 30.51 14.38 -21.10
CA LEU A 165 29.04 14.41 -21.12
C LEU A 165 28.45 13.01 -20.98
N LEU A 166 28.97 12.03 -21.72
CA LEU A 166 28.47 10.66 -21.65
C LEU A 166 28.62 10.10 -20.23
N ALA A 167 29.77 10.37 -19.60
CA ALA A 167 30.00 10.04 -18.19
C ALA A 167 28.99 10.76 -17.26
N LEU A 168 28.70 12.03 -17.52
CA LEU A 168 27.70 12.79 -16.77
C LEU A 168 26.28 12.23 -16.96
N CYS A 169 25.89 11.86 -18.19
CA CYS A 169 24.61 11.22 -18.48
C CYS A 169 24.48 9.86 -17.78
N ALA A 170 25.57 9.07 -17.77
CA ALA A 170 25.62 7.79 -17.07
C ALA A 170 25.46 7.98 -15.57
N LEU A 171 26.20 8.93 -14.97
CA LEU A 171 26.07 9.28 -13.55
C LEU A 171 24.65 9.75 -13.21
N ALA A 172 24.10 10.65 -14.03
CA ALA A 172 22.75 11.19 -13.90
C ALA A 172 21.68 10.09 -13.97
N TYR A 173 21.83 9.13 -14.87
CA TYR A 173 20.96 7.95 -14.89
C TYR A 173 21.10 7.12 -13.62
N VAL A 174 22.32 6.85 -13.16
CA VAL A 174 22.55 6.05 -11.96
C VAL A 174 21.84 6.67 -10.76
N ILE A 175 21.97 7.98 -10.58
CA ILE A 175 21.27 8.73 -9.52
C ILE A 175 19.75 8.59 -9.67
N ALA A 176 19.21 8.82 -10.87
CA ALA A 176 17.77 8.71 -11.14
C ALA A 176 17.22 7.30 -10.87
N ALA A 177 17.93 6.26 -11.32
CA ALA A 177 17.58 4.87 -11.10
C ALA A 177 17.68 4.49 -9.61
N MET A 178 18.73 4.93 -8.91
CA MET A 178 18.87 4.73 -7.46
C MET A 178 17.72 5.38 -6.69
N MET A 179 17.29 6.59 -7.05
CA MET A 179 16.15 7.25 -6.40
C MET A 179 14.85 6.44 -6.54
N LEU A 180 14.56 5.98 -7.76
CA LEU A 180 13.36 5.18 -8.03
C LEU A 180 13.42 3.79 -7.41
N HIS A 181 14.60 3.15 -7.43
CA HIS A 181 14.85 1.89 -6.76
C HIS A 181 14.69 2.00 -5.23
N ASN A 182 15.26 3.03 -4.61
CA ASN A 182 15.14 3.27 -3.18
C ASN A 182 13.70 3.54 -2.77
N ARG A 183 12.94 4.32 -3.57
CA ARG A 183 11.51 4.51 -3.35
C ARG A 183 10.74 3.19 -3.39
N TYR A 184 10.99 2.35 -4.38
CA TYR A 184 10.38 1.03 -4.48
C TYR A 184 10.69 0.18 -3.24
N ARG A 185 11.96 0.12 -2.83
CA ARG A 185 12.40 -0.62 -1.63
C ARG A 185 11.74 -0.09 -0.36
N LEU A 186 11.71 1.22 -0.17
CA LEU A 186 11.08 1.86 1.00
C LEU A 186 9.61 1.47 1.09
N LEU A 187 8.86 1.61 0.00
CA LEU A 187 7.44 1.27 -0.03
C LEU A 187 7.19 -0.24 0.13
N HIS A 188 8.09 -1.09 -0.38
CA HIS A 188 7.98 -2.53 -0.20
C HIS A 188 8.22 -2.93 1.25
N LEU A 189 9.28 -2.40 1.87
CA LEU A 189 9.58 -2.63 3.28
C LEU A 189 8.47 -2.09 4.18
N PHE A 190 7.94 -0.90 3.89
CA PHE A 190 6.83 -0.33 4.64
C PHE A 190 5.63 -1.27 4.67
N ARG A 191 5.23 -1.85 3.52
CA ARG A 191 4.13 -2.82 3.49
C ARG A 191 4.43 -4.11 4.25
N LEU A 192 5.67 -4.62 4.17
CA LEU A 192 6.05 -5.81 4.94
C LEU A 192 5.96 -5.53 6.45
N TYR A 193 6.42 -4.36 6.89
CA TYR A 193 6.31 -3.95 8.29
C TYR A 193 4.86 -3.73 8.71
N GLU A 194 4.02 -3.19 7.83
CA GLU A 194 2.59 -3.02 8.07
C GLU A 194 1.89 -4.38 8.23
N GLU A 195 2.15 -5.32 7.32
CA GLU A 195 1.63 -6.70 7.41
C GLU A 195 2.08 -7.40 8.71
N GLN A 196 3.35 -7.28 9.09
CA GLN A 196 3.88 -7.80 10.35
C GLN A 196 3.30 -7.10 11.57
N ALA A 197 2.98 -5.80 11.48
CA ALA A 197 2.42 -5.05 12.59
C ALA A 197 0.94 -5.39 12.87
N HIS A 198 0.24 -6.05 11.94
CA HIS A 198 -1.18 -6.36 12.03
C HIS A 198 -1.50 -7.86 12.14
N GLN A 199 -0.51 -8.75 12.07
CA GLN A 199 -0.67 -10.19 12.25
C GLN A 199 0.02 -10.68 13.51
N ASP A 200 -0.53 -11.72 14.12
CA ASP A 200 0.11 -12.47 15.19
C ASP A 200 0.95 -13.60 14.60
N VAL A 201 2.22 -13.67 15.01
CA VAL A 201 3.23 -14.58 14.42
C VAL A 201 2.91 -16.05 14.69
N LEU A 202 2.29 -16.35 15.84
CA LEU A 202 2.04 -17.74 16.25
C LEU A 202 0.76 -18.31 15.63
N SER A 203 -0.34 -17.58 15.75
CA SER A 203 -1.66 -18.04 15.31
C SER A 203 -1.96 -17.73 13.85
N THR A 204 -1.17 -16.87 13.19
CA THR A 204 -1.40 -16.31 11.85
C THR A 204 -2.70 -15.49 11.71
N LEU A 205 -3.47 -15.35 12.79
CA LEU A 205 -4.61 -14.46 12.85
C LEU A 205 -4.15 -13.00 12.92
N PRO A 206 -4.96 -12.05 12.43
CA PRO A 206 -4.81 -10.65 12.77
C PRO A 206 -4.64 -10.41 14.28
N ASN A 207 -3.75 -9.50 14.67
CA ASN A 207 -3.47 -9.23 16.08
C ASN A 207 -4.44 -8.18 16.67
N ARG A 208 -4.27 -7.87 17.96
CA ARG A 208 -5.04 -6.85 18.68
C ARG A 208 -5.10 -5.50 17.96
N ARG A 209 -4.02 -5.07 17.30
CA ARG A 209 -4.00 -3.79 16.58
C ARG A 209 -4.98 -3.78 15.42
N GLN A 210 -5.05 -4.87 14.65
CA GLN A 210 -6.03 -4.99 13.58
C GLN A 210 -7.46 -5.13 14.13
N PHE A 211 -7.61 -5.83 15.26
CA PHE A 211 -8.88 -5.90 15.97
C PHE A 211 -9.39 -4.50 16.34
N ASP A 212 -8.56 -3.67 16.97
CA ASP A 212 -8.93 -2.31 17.36
C ASP A 212 -9.37 -1.49 16.13
N LEU A 213 -8.65 -1.57 15.00
CA LEU A 213 -9.04 -0.89 13.76
C LEU A 213 -10.40 -1.34 13.22
N ASP A 214 -10.67 -2.65 13.26
CA ASP A 214 -11.91 -3.23 12.74
C ASP A 214 -13.10 -3.04 13.70
N LEU A 215 -12.82 -2.91 15.00
CA LEU A 215 -13.78 -2.60 16.06
C LEU A 215 -14.38 -1.21 15.85
N HIS A 216 -13.55 -0.19 15.57
CA HIS A 216 -14.03 1.17 15.29
C HIS A 216 -14.88 1.26 14.00
N GLN A 217 -14.87 0.20 13.19
CA GLN A 217 -15.67 0.05 11.97
C GLN A 217 -16.85 -0.91 12.17
N LEU A 218 -17.24 -1.23 13.40
CA LEU A 218 -18.45 -2.00 13.66
C LEU A 218 -19.69 -1.27 13.12
N ALA A 219 -20.48 -1.98 12.31
CA ALA A 219 -21.76 -1.50 11.84
C ALA A 219 -22.90 -2.08 12.71
N PRO A 220 -24.09 -1.46 12.72
CA PRO A 220 -25.28 -2.07 13.29
C PRO A 220 -25.48 -3.49 12.74
N ASP A 221 -25.95 -4.40 13.59
CA ASP A 221 -26.15 -5.83 13.30
C ASP A 221 -24.89 -6.69 13.10
N ASP A 222 -23.68 -6.11 13.13
CA ASP A 222 -22.47 -6.90 13.31
C ASP A 222 -22.49 -7.56 14.69
N VAL A 223 -21.83 -8.72 14.81
CA VAL A 223 -21.75 -9.45 16.08
C VAL A 223 -20.28 -9.61 16.47
N LEU A 224 -19.97 -9.19 17.70
CA LEU A 224 -18.65 -9.24 18.29
C LEU A 224 -18.60 -10.36 19.33
N CYS A 225 -17.57 -11.21 19.24
CA CYS A 225 -17.26 -12.25 20.22
C CYS A 225 -15.90 -12.01 20.86
N LEU A 226 -15.81 -12.23 22.18
CA LEU A 226 -14.56 -12.45 22.89
C LEU A 226 -14.53 -13.89 23.40
N ILE A 227 -13.38 -14.53 23.24
CA ILE A 227 -13.17 -15.95 23.45
C ILE A 227 -11.91 -16.10 24.27
N ASP A 228 -11.98 -16.84 25.38
CA ASP A 228 -10.84 -17.07 26.26
C ASP A 228 -10.68 -18.58 26.53
N ILE A 229 -9.44 -19.07 26.43
CA ILE A 229 -9.14 -20.48 26.69
C ILE A 229 -9.17 -20.75 28.19
N ASP A 230 -10.08 -21.62 28.61
CA ASP A 230 -10.26 -21.96 30.00
C ASP A 230 -9.02 -22.66 30.57
N HIS A 231 -8.53 -22.17 31.70
CA HIS A 231 -7.40 -22.75 32.44
C HIS A 231 -6.11 -22.89 31.61
N PHE A 232 -5.88 -22.05 30.59
CA PHE A 232 -4.70 -22.15 29.74
C PHE A 232 -3.37 -22.02 30.49
N LYS A 233 -3.33 -21.25 31.58
CA LYS A 233 -2.16 -21.25 32.49
C LYS A 233 -1.81 -22.64 33.02
N VAL A 234 -2.80 -23.48 33.35
CA VAL A 234 -2.57 -24.86 33.82
C VAL A 234 -1.96 -25.72 32.71
N VAL A 235 -2.33 -25.47 31.45
CA VAL A 235 -1.71 -26.14 30.30
C VAL A 235 -0.23 -25.78 30.20
N ASN A 236 0.10 -24.48 30.26
CA ASN A 236 1.49 -24.02 30.24
C ASN A 236 2.30 -24.55 31.43
N ASP A 237 1.74 -24.48 32.64
CA ASP A 237 2.42 -24.90 33.87
C ASP A 237 2.70 -26.41 33.88
N ARG A 238 1.81 -27.22 33.27
CA ARG A 238 1.92 -28.69 33.27
C ARG A 238 2.71 -29.26 32.09
N TYR A 239 2.56 -28.67 30.90
CA TYR A 239 3.11 -29.23 29.66
C TYR A 239 4.15 -28.33 28.98
N GLY A 240 4.38 -27.13 29.53
CA GLY A 240 5.35 -26.16 29.02
C GLY A 240 4.78 -25.27 27.90
N HIS A 241 5.43 -24.13 27.69
CA HIS A 241 4.99 -23.11 26.74
C HIS A 241 4.93 -23.59 25.28
N GLN A 242 5.82 -24.49 24.87
CA GLN A 242 5.78 -25.05 23.51
C GLN A 242 4.48 -25.84 23.25
N VAL A 243 3.97 -26.56 24.25
CA VAL A 243 2.69 -27.26 24.14
C VAL A 243 1.53 -26.27 24.17
N GLY A 244 1.61 -25.22 25.00
CA GLY A 244 0.65 -24.12 24.98
C GLY A 244 0.56 -23.45 23.60
N ASP A 245 1.69 -23.28 22.91
CA ASP A 245 1.75 -22.71 21.57
C ASP A 245 1.02 -23.58 20.53
N GLU A 246 1.14 -24.91 20.60
CA GLU A 246 0.38 -25.82 19.73
C GLU A 246 -1.13 -25.78 20.02
N VAL A 247 -1.51 -25.65 21.30
CA VAL A 247 -2.92 -25.44 21.67
C VAL A 247 -3.46 -24.14 21.09
N LEU A 248 -2.69 -23.04 21.19
CA LEU A 248 -3.09 -21.74 20.63
C LEU A 248 -3.28 -21.79 19.10
N LYS A 249 -2.40 -22.49 18.39
CA LYS A 249 -2.54 -22.71 16.94
C LYS A 249 -3.80 -23.49 16.60
N GLY A 250 -4.03 -24.63 17.27
CA GLY A 250 -5.23 -25.45 17.02
C GLY A 250 -6.53 -24.71 17.33
N VAL A 251 -6.56 -23.93 18.42
CA VAL A 251 -7.71 -23.07 18.76
C VAL A 251 -7.93 -22.00 17.70
N ALA A 252 -6.88 -21.32 17.25
CA ALA A 252 -6.96 -20.29 16.21
C ALA A 252 -7.53 -20.86 14.89
N GLU A 253 -7.05 -22.02 14.46
CA GLU A 253 -7.53 -22.72 13.27
C GLU A 253 -9.01 -23.14 13.41
N ALA A 254 -9.40 -23.66 14.58
CA ALA A 254 -10.78 -24.04 14.85
C ALA A 254 -11.73 -22.84 14.80
N ILE A 255 -11.34 -21.69 15.39
CA ILE A 255 -12.11 -20.45 15.31
C ILE A 255 -12.22 -20.00 13.85
N ALA A 256 -11.10 -19.93 13.13
CA ALA A 256 -11.07 -19.51 11.73
C ALA A 256 -11.97 -20.37 10.83
N SER A 257 -12.02 -21.68 11.06
CA SER A 257 -12.87 -22.62 10.31
C SER A 257 -14.39 -22.39 10.50
N CYS A 258 -14.80 -21.65 11.53
CA CYS A 258 -16.20 -21.32 11.79
C CYS A 258 -16.67 -20.08 11.01
N LEU A 259 -15.75 -19.30 10.43
CA LEU A 259 -16.02 -17.99 9.87
C LEU A 259 -16.37 -18.04 8.38
N ARG A 260 -17.23 -17.12 7.94
CA ARG A 260 -17.48 -16.88 6.52
C ARG A 260 -16.37 -15.98 5.95
N ARG A 261 -16.33 -15.84 4.63
CA ARG A 261 -15.34 -15.01 3.92
C ARG A 261 -15.23 -13.56 4.39
N HIS A 262 -16.33 -12.98 4.89
CA HIS A 262 -16.39 -11.58 5.34
C HIS A 262 -16.25 -11.42 6.85
N ASP A 263 -16.28 -12.52 7.60
CA ASP A 263 -16.05 -12.51 9.05
C ASP A 263 -14.54 -12.61 9.29
N ARG A 264 -14.09 -12.20 10.48
CA ARG A 264 -12.67 -12.23 10.82
C ARG A 264 -12.46 -12.61 12.28
N ALA A 265 -11.46 -13.46 12.51
CA ALA A 265 -10.95 -13.79 13.84
C ALA A 265 -9.66 -13.01 14.11
N TYR A 266 -9.37 -12.80 15.39
CA TYR A 266 -8.21 -12.06 15.85
C TYR A 266 -7.62 -12.74 17.06
N ARG A 267 -6.31 -12.65 17.23
CA ARG A 267 -5.67 -12.90 18.52
C ARG A 267 -5.61 -11.59 19.31
N HIS A 268 -6.48 -11.47 20.31
CA HIS A 268 -6.66 -10.27 21.11
C HIS A 268 -5.61 -10.16 22.23
N GLY A 269 -5.23 -11.30 22.82
CA GLY A 269 -4.28 -11.39 23.93
C GLY A 269 -3.46 -12.67 23.90
N GLY A 270 -2.86 -13.02 25.04
CA GLY A 270 -2.04 -14.23 25.16
C GLY A 270 -2.83 -15.51 24.90
N GLU A 271 -3.98 -15.64 25.58
CA GLU A 271 -4.94 -16.76 25.51
C GLU A 271 -6.34 -16.31 25.06
N GLU A 272 -6.47 -15.04 24.67
CA GLU A 272 -7.72 -14.40 24.27
C GLU A 272 -7.79 -14.23 22.74
N PHE A 273 -8.95 -14.57 22.19
CA PHE A 273 -9.30 -14.40 20.79
C PHE A 273 -10.55 -13.52 20.67
N ALA A 274 -10.71 -12.89 19.52
CA ALA A 274 -11.93 -12.18 19.17
C ALA A 274 -12.43 -12.64 17.81
N ALA A 275 -13.72 -12.47 17.54
CA ALA A 275 -14.29 -12.63 16.20
C ALA A 275 -15.32 -11.55 15.92
N ILE A 276 -15.30 -11.00 14.71
CA ILE A 276 -16.31 -10.07 14.20
C ILE A 276 -17.03 -10.74 13.04
N PHE A 277 -18.34 -10.91 13.19
CA PHE A 277 -19.24 -11.42 12.17
C PHE A 277 -19.94 -10.23 11.50
N ARG A 278 -19.78 -10.11 10.18
CA ARG A 278 -20.30 -8.97 9.43
C ARG A 278 -21.71 -9.22 8.92
N ASN A 279 -22.59 -8.22 9.03
CA ASN A 279 -23.97 -8.26 8.55
C ASN A 279 -24.74 -9.49 9.09
N ALA A 280 -24.78 -9.63 10.41
CA ALA A 280 -25.32 -10.80 11.09
C ALA A 280 -26.77 -10.59 11.58
N ALA A 281 -27.56 -9.73 10.94
CA ALA A 281 -28.90 -9.32 11.37
C ALA A 281 -29.85 -10.50 11.66
N GLN A 282 -29.81 -11.54 10.82
CA GLN A 282 -30.68 -12.72 10.96
C GLN A 282 -30.06 -13.86 11.78
N ALA A 283 -28.78 -13.77 12.14
CA ALA A 283 -28.13 -14.81 12.92
C ALA A 283 -28.42 -14.60 14.40
N ASP A 284 -28.80 -15.65 15.13
CA ASP A 284 -28.77 -15.60 16.59
C ASP A 284 -27.30 -15.49 17.04
N PRO A 285 -26.90 -14.41 17.76
CA PRO A 285 -25.53 -14.26 18.24
C PRO A 285 -25.11 -15.50 19.03
N TRP A 286 -25.92 -15.96 19.97
CA TRP A 286 -25.55 -17.07 20.85
C TRP A 286 -25.14 -18.32 20.06
N THR A 287 -25.87 -18.64 19.00
CA THR A 287 -25.55 -19.74 18.07
C THR A 287 -24.17 -19.60 17.40
N LEU A 288 -23.73 -18.37 17.07
CA LEU A 288 -22.40 -18.13 16.49
C LEU A 288 -21.29 -18.43 17.50
N GLY A 289 -21.44 -17.96 18.75
CA GLY A 289 -20.49 -18.23 19.83
C GLY A 289 -20.44 -19.72 20.21
N GLU A 290 -21.60 -20.36 20.29
CA GLU A 290 -21.69 -21.80 20.60
C GLU A 290 -21.06 -22.68 19.54
N ARG A 291 -21.17 -22.29 18.26
CA ARG A 291 -20.48 -23.00 17.18
C ARG A 291 -18.98 -22.99 17.39
N ILE A 292 -18.40 -21.83 17.76
CA ILE A 292 -16.98 -21.73 18.09
C ILE A 292 -16.64 -22.59 19.31
N ARG A 293 -17.39 -22.44 20.41
CA ARG A 293 -17.16 -23.20 21.65
C ARG A 293 -17.15 -24.70 21.42
N LYS A 294 -18.15 -25.22 20.70
CA LYS A 294 -18.25 -26.65 20.37
C LYS A 294 -17.12 -27.11 19.44
N LYS A 295 -16.71 -26.28 18.48
CA LYS A 295 -15.61 -26.62 17.57
C LYS A 295 -14.29 -26.73 18.31
N VAL A 296 -13.99 -25.78 19.21
CA VAL A 296 -12.79 -25.82 20.06
C VAL A 296 -12.84 -26.98 21.05
N GLY A 297 -13.98 -27.21 21.71
CA GLY A 297 -14.15 -28.32 22.66
C GLY A 297 -14.08 -29.72 22.04
N ALA A 298 -14.14 -29.82 20.71
CA ALA A 298 -13.93 -31.07 19.97
C ALA A 298 -12.47 -31.32 19.57
N LEU A 299 -11.57 -30.38 19.86
CA LEU A 299 -10.14 -30.56 19.61
C LEU A 299 -9.53 -31.50 20.65
N HIS A 300 -8.64 -32.36 20.17
CA HIS A 300 -7.80 -33.22 21.00
C HIS A 300 -6.35 -32.99 20.59
N PHE A 301 -5.47 -32.80 21.56
CA PHE A 301 -4.07 -32.51 21.34
C PHE A 301 -3.23 -33.71 21.79
N SER A 302 -2.40 -34.25 20.91
CA SER A 302 -1.47 -35.36 21.23
C SER A 302 -0.53 -34.98 22.36
N GLU A 303 -0.11 -33.72 22.38
CA GLU A 303 0.82 -33.10 23.33
C GLU A 303 0.23 -33.03 24.74
N LEU A 304 -1.10 -33.05 24.85
CA LEU A 304 -1.85 -33.12 26.12
C LEU A 304 -2.26 -34.55 26.47
N GLY A 305 -1.69 -35.57 25.81
CA GLY A 305 -2.10 -36.97 26.00
C GLY A 305 -3.50 -37.28 25.47
N GLY A 306 -3.96 -36.56 24.44
CA GLY A 306 -5.30 -36.69 23.86
C GLY A 306 -6.38 -35.86 24.56
N ALA A 307 -6.03 -35.09 25.59
CA ALA A 307 -6.97 -34.16 26.22
C ALA A 307 -7.29 -32.98 25.29
N GLY A 308 -8.47 -32.39 25.49
CA GLY A 308 -8.91 -31.17 24.83
C GLY A 308 -8.84 -29.95 25.74
N VAL A 309 -9.15 -28.78 25.19
CA VAL A 309 -9.36 -27.53 25.95
C VAL A 309 -10.77 -27.02 25.73
N THR A 310 -11.27 -26.21 26.67
CA THR A 310 -12.56 -25.53 26.53
C THR A 310 -12.34 -24.03 26.45
N VAL A 311 -13.37 -23.32 25.97
CA VAL A 311 -13.37 -21.86 25.91
C VAL A 311 -14.62 -21.29 26.54
N SER A 312 -14.47 -20.13 27.17
CA SER A 312 -15.58 -19.28 27.58
C SER A 312 -15.78 -18.17 26.56
N VAL A 313 -17.03 -17.95 26.14
CA VAL A 313 -17.35 -17.01 25.05
C VAL A 313 -18.33 -15.95 25.53
N GLY A 314 -17.92 -14.68 25.42
CA GLY A 314 -18.80 -13.52 25.51
C GLY A 314 -19.21 -13.06 24.12
N ILE A 315 -20.47 -12.65 23.95
CA ILE A 315 -20.96 -12.18 22.66
C ILE A 315 -21.97 -11.04 22.79
N ALA A 316 -21.94 -10.09 21.87
CA ALA A 316 -22.90 -9.02 21.77
C ALA A 316 -23.10 -8.61 20.31
N ARG A 317 -24.30 -8.09 20.03
CA ARG A 317 -24.62 -7.48 18.75
C ARG A 317 -24.35 -5.98 18.83
N ALA A 318 -23.69 -5.43 17.83
CA ALA A 318 -23.50 -4.00 17.68
C ALA A 318 -24.85 -3.30 17.42
N ASN A 319 -25.11 -2.25 18.18
CA ASN A 319 -26.27 -1.38 18.07
C ASN A 319 -25.80 0.02 17.57
N PHE A 320 -26.69 1.01 17.63
CA PHE A 320 -26.40 2.38 17.18
C PHE A 320 -25.69 3.26 18.23
N GLU A 321 -25.26 2.72 19.38
CA GLU A 321 -24.65 3.51 20.46
C GLU A 321 -23.18 3.83 20.15
N SER A 322 -22.29 2.86 20.35
CA SER A 322 -20.87 2.99 20.00
C SER A 322 -20.16 1.62 19.95
N PRO A 323 -19.07 1.50 19.18
CA PRO A 323 -18.21 0.33 19.21
C PRO A 323 -17.65 0.01 20.60
N ASP A 324 -17.29 1.03 21.39
CA ASP A 324 -16.75 0.86 22.74
C ASP A 324 -17.79 0.28 23.71
N ALA A 325 -19.05 0.74 23.61
CA ALA A 325 -20.15 0.19 24.40
C ALA A 325 -20.41 -1.29 24.05
N CYS A 326 -20.36 -1.62 22.75
CA CYS A 326 -20.46 -3.01 22.30
C CYS A 326 -19.31 -3.85 22.88
N PHE A 327 -18.07 -3.38 22.81
CA PHE A 327 -16.92 -4.08 23.38
C PHE A 327 -17.05 -4.31 24.89
N GLN A 328 -17.44 -3.27 25.64
CA GLN A 328 -17.67 -3.39 27.08
C GLN A 328 -18.73 -4.44 27.41
N GLN A 329 -19.81 -4.51 26.62
CA GLN A 329 -20.85 -5.51 26.80
C GLN A 329 -20.34 -6.94 26.54
N VAL A 330 -19.52 -7.13 25.50
CA VAL A 330 -18.92 -8.44 25.19
C VAL A 330 -17.97 -8.89 26.29
N ASP A 331 -17.16 -7.98 26.82
CA ASP A 331 -16.24 -8.27 27.92
C ASP A 331 -16.99 -8.71 29.19
N GLN A 332 -18.04 -7.99 29.56
CA GLN A 332 -18.92 -8.39 30.67
C GLN A 332 -19.53 -9.78 30.47
N ASN A 333 -19.92 -10.11 29.24
CA ASN A 333 -20.48 -11.42 28.92
C ASN A 333 -19.42 -12.53 29.01
N MET A 334 -18.20 -12.29 28.54
CA MET A 334 -17.08 -13.23 28.67
C MET A 334 -16.74 -13.47 30.15
N TYR A 335 -16.71 -12.40 30.94
CA TYR A 335 -16.52 -12.48 32.38
C TYR A 335 -17.63 -13.28 33.08
N ALA A 336 -18.90 -13.05 32.71
CA ALA A 336 -20.03 -13.82 33.21
C ALA A 336 -19.94 -15.31 32.83
N ALA A 337 -19.45 -15.64 31.63
CA ALA A 337 -19.21 -17.02 31.21
C ALA A 337 -18.18 -17.72 32.12
N LYS A 338 -17.09 -17.03 32.45
CA LYS A 338 -16.08 -17.54 33.39
C LYS A 338 -16.67 -17.76 34.79
N GLN A 339 -17.54 -16.86 35.27
CA GLN A 339 -18.20 -17.00 36.58
C GLN A 339 -19.23 -18.14 36.63
N ARG A 340 -19.90 -18.47 35.52
CA ARG A 340 -20.88 -19.57 35.42
C ARG A 340 -20.27 -20.97 35.41
N GLY A 341 -18.96 -21.08 35.65
CA GLY A 341 -18.25 -22.36 35.65
C GLY A 341 -17.53 -22.68 34.33
N ARG A 342 -17.33 -21.67 33.47
CA ARG A 342 -16.57 -21.78 32.19
C ARG A 342 -17.24 -22.70 31.16
N ASN A 343 -16.58 -22.95 30.03
CA ASN A 343 -17.08 -23.79 28.94
C ASN A 343 -18.53 -23.46 28.53
N CYS A 344 -18.86 -22.18 28.43
CA CYS A 344 -20.19 -21.73 28.04
C CYS A 344 -20.13 -20.43 27.24
N THR A 345 -21.21 -20.18 26.49
CA THR A 345 -21.43 -18.92 25.77
C THR A 345 -22.46 -18.08 26.52
N VAL A 346 -22.14 -16.82 26.76
CA VAL A 346 -23.06 -15.84 27.33
C VAL A 346 -23.29 -14.73 26.32
N ALA A 347 -24.56 -14.51 25.97
CA ALA A 347 -25.01 -13.43 25.11
C ALA A 347 -25.95 -12.52 25.92
N SER A 348 -25.81 -11.21 25.77
CA SER A 348 -26.86 -10.29 26.21
C SER A 348 -28.06 -10.44 25.28
N GLN A 349 -29.27 -10.52 25.83
CA GLN A 349 -30.45 -10.26 25.01
C GLN A 349 -30.32 -8.83 24.51
N ALA A 350 -30.54 -8.62 23.21
CA ALA A 350 -30.65 -7.27 22.67
C ALA A 350 -31.66 -6.54 23.56
N LEU A 351 -31.23 -5.43 24.18
CA LEU A 351 -32.19 -4.45 24.68
C LEU A 351 -33.04 -4.14 23.46
N THR A 352 -34.26 -4.68 23.41
CA THR A 352 -35.29 -4.17 22.50
C THR A 352 -35.25 -2.66 22.69
N PRO A 353 -35.05 -1.86 21.63
CA PRO A 353 -35.17 -0.42 21.78
C PRO A 353 -36.54 -0.22 22.42
N SER A 354 -36.54 0.32 23.64
CA SER A 354 -37.77 0.71 24.29
C SER A 354 -38.52 1.53 23.26
N ALA A 355 -39.76 1.12 22.96
CA ALA A 355 -40.62 1.91 22.11
C ALA A 355 -40.48 3.38 22.53
N PRO A 356 -40.31 4.32 21.60
CA PRO A 356 -40.19 5.73 21.96
C PRO A 356 -41.34 6.05 22.93
N PRO A 357 -41.07 6.74 24.05
CA PRO A 357 -42.11 7.04 25.04
C PRO A 357 -43.28 7.62 24.27
N ALA A 358 -44.46 7.01 24.43
CA ALA A 358 -45.67 7.46 23.77
C ALA A 358 -45.75 8.97 23.96
N LEU A 359 -45.77 9.71 22.84
CA LEU A 359 -45.93 11.15 22.85
C LEU A 359 -47.07 11.46 23.80
N SER A 360 -46.77 12.19 24.87
CA SER A 360 -47.78 12.78 25.74
C SER A 360 -48.81 13.47 24.83
N PRO A 361 -50.12 13.34 25.09
CA PRO A 361 -51.13 13.99 24.27
C PRO A 361 -50.78 15.48 24.15
N GLU A 362 -50.86 16.01 22.91
CA GLU A 362 -50.62 17.42 22.63
C GLU A 362 -51.39 18.30 23.64
N PRO A 363 -50.75 19.32 24.23
CA PRO A 363 -51.48 20.26 25.06
C PRO A 363 -52.56 20.96 24.22
N GLU A 364 -53.77 21.09 24.80
CA GLU A 364 -54.90 21.76 24.15
C GLU A 364 -54.51 23.14 23.58
N PRO A 365 -55.10 23.57 22.45
CA PRO A 365 -54.77 24.85 21.84
C PRO A 365 -55.03 26.01 22.82
N TYR A 366 -53.99 26.81 23.05
CA TYR A 366 -54.01 28.03 23.88
C TYR A 366 -55.10 29.01 23.39
N ASP A 367 -56.16 29.18 24.19
CA ASP A 367 -57.24 30.13 23.95
C ASP A 367 -56.76 31.57 24.18
N ARG A 368 -56.59 32.32 23.09
CA ARG A 368 -56.13 33.72 23.07
C ARG A 368 -57.20 34.73 23.51
N SER A 369 -58.39 34.31 23.94
CA SER A 369 -59.48 35.22 24.31
C SER A 369 -59.42 35.78 25.74
N SER A 370 -58.41 35.41 26.55
CA SER A 370 -58.34 35.71 27.99
C SER A 370 -57.18 36.62 28.41
N VAL A 371 -56.83 37.65 27.62
CA VAL A 371 -55.90 38.70 28.06
C VAL A 371 -56.69 39.96 28.46
N PRO A 372 -56.65 40.40 29.72
CA PRO A 372 -57.26 41.66 30.14
C PRO A 372 -56.40 42.85 29.70
N VAL A 373 -57.05 43.84 29.08
CA VAL A 373 -56.48 45.14 28.74
C VAL A 373 -56.26 45.93 30.04
N SER A 374 -55.02 46.10 30.46
CA SER A 374 -54.66 47.07 31.51
C SER A 374 -54.51 48.46 30.89
N GLN A 375 -55.34 49.39 31.36
CA GLN A 375 -55.23 50.83 31.11
C GLN A 375 -54.23 51.48 32.08
N GLU A 376 -53.74 52.65 31.66
CA GLU A 376 -52.76 53.58 32.26
C GLU A 376 -51.26 53.28 32.08
#